data_AF-A0A2E7DK38-F1
#
_entry.id   AF-A0A2E7DK38-F1
#
_cell.length_a   1.000
_cell.length_b   1.000
_cell.length_c   1.000
_cell.angle_alpha   90.00
_cell.angle_beta   90.00
_cell.angle_gamma   90.00
#
_symmetry.space_group_name_H-M   'P 1'
#
loop_
_entity.id
_entity.type
_entity.pdbx_description
1 polymer ?
#
loop_
_entity_poly.entity_id
_entity_poly.type
_entity_poly.pdbx_seq_one_letter_code
_entity_poly.pdbx_strand_id
1 'polypeptide(L)'
;MKLLPLKATASIILYAALYSSTTVAQSNVWTGLTRSQFDTPALTLRIPCATLKDANGNALLDFAPAYALNLLLSSDEPGQERFRLVEPMAELLQVPDSCLDTLTVSNDLSTATYTTSSAEIDSDAAVYRDRFYTLELEANLLQSPIEFSVVEASGRDYRKPIYTGEKYLAFIGPPPFTTQFIFDDDFLTEAFKAWAEGLAVFEPGRVETKCFFNDPDNLLEVFEVVGTNTRYKLKPSVTAADNGKEIYTVCTAFNHDINRLEKYTQIYTWTIAIY
;
A
#
# COMPACT_ATOMS: atom_id res chain seq x y z
N MET A 1 -51.48 9.04 0.75
CA MET A 1 -50.09 9.19 1.20
C MET A 1 -49.34 7.94 0.74
N LYS A 2 -48.66 7.98 -0.42
CA LYS A 2 -47.94 6.82 -0.97
C LYS A 2 -46.59 6.72 -0.25
N LEU A 3 -46.37 5.64 0.49
CA LEU A 3 -45.06 5.26 1.02
C LEU A 3 -44.07 5.18 -0.14
N LEU A 4 -42.98 5.95 -0.08
CA LEU A 4 -41.85 5.74 -0.98
C LEU A 4 -41.30 4.32 -0.76
N PRO A 5 -40.94 3.59 -1.84
CA PRO A 5 -40.39 2.26 -1.71
C PRO A 5 -39.07 2.30 -0.93
N LEU A 6 -38.87 1.35 -0.01
CA LEU A 6 -37.71 1.22 0.89
C LEU A 6 -36.34 1.40 0.19
N LYS A 7 -36.24 0.98 -1.08
CA LYS A 7 -35.05 1.15 -1.94
C LYS A 7 -34.73 2.61 -2.25
N ALA A 8 -35.75 3.47 -2.42
CA ALA A 8 -35.56 4.89 -2.68
C ALA A 8 -35.06 5.62 -1.43
N THR A 9 -35.54 5.26 -0.24
CA THR A 9 -35.09 5.85 1.03
C THR A 9 -33.66 5.42 1.40
N ALA A 10 -33.31 4.15 1.23
CA ALA A 10 -31.96 3.66 1.49
C ALA A 10 -30.92 4.25 0.51
N SER A 11 -31.28 4.35 -0.78
CA SER A 11 -30.44 5.03 -1.76
C SER A 11 -30.30 6.53 -1.44
N ILE A 12 -31.35 7.21 -1.00
CA ILE A 12 -31.29 8.62 -0.54
C ILE A 12 -30.48 8.79 0.75
N ILE A 13 -30.45 7.83 1.68
CA ILE A 13 -29.67 7.93 2.93
C ILE A 13 -28.19 7.64 2.67
N LEU A 14 -27.88 6.63 1.83
CA LEU A 14 -26.51 6.37 1.40
C LEU A 14 -25.98 7.51 0.53
N TYR A 15 -26.80 8.06 -0.39
CA TYR A 15 -26.52 9.32 -1.06
C TYR A 15 -26.39 10.47 -0.06
N ALA A 16 -27.30 10.69 0.89
CA ALA A 16 -27.19 11.82 1.81
C ALA A 16 -25.98 11.71 2.75
N ALA A 17 -25.53 10.49 3.07
CA ALA A 17 -24.35 10.22 3.88
C ALA A 17 -23.04 10.27 3.09
N LEU A 18 -23.03 10.00 1.78
CA LEU A 18 -21.82 10.02 0.95
C LEU A 18 -21.69 11.32 0.12
N TYR A 19 -22.82 11.89 -0.31
CA TYR A 19 -22.96 13.10 -1.15
C TYR A 19 -22.98 14.40 -0.32
N SER A 20 -23.07 14.34 1.02
CA SER A 20 -22.86 15.51 1.89
C SER A 20 -21.39 15.93 1.98
N SER A 21 -20.48 15.25 1.27
CA SER A 21 -19.04 15.56 1.16
C SER A 21 -18.76 16.87 0.38
N THR A 22 -19.41 17.96 0.78
CA THR A 22 -19.15 19.31 0.26
C THR A 22 -18.04 20.00 1.05
N THR A 23 -16.89 19.33 1.15
CA THR A 23 -15.62 20.05 1.20
C THR A 23 -14.61 19.23 0.42
N VAL A 24 -14.08 19.83 -0.64
CA VAL A 24 -12.87 19.39 -1.35
C VAL A 24 -11.92 18.81 -0.31
N ALA A 25 -11.65 17.51 -0.41
CA ALA A 25 -10.85 16.71 0.52
C ALA A 25 -9.89 17.60 1.30
N GLN A 26 -10.12 17.76 2.61
CA GLN A 26 -9.11 18.30 3.50
C GLN A 26 -7.94 17.32 3.48
N SER A 27 -7.06 17.49 2.48
CA SER A 27 -6.04 16.51 2.14
C SER A 27 -5.20 16.19 3.35
N ASN A 28 -4.98 17.17 4.24
CA ASN A 28 -4.18 17.05 5.46
C ASN A 28 -4.66 15.97 6.44
N VAL A 29 -5.93 15.57 6.48
CA VAL A 29 -6.41 14.55 7.44
C VAL A 29 -5.92 13.15 7.10
N TRP A 30 -5.92 12.81 5.81
CA TRP A 30 -5.43 11.52 5.31
C TRP A 30 -4.05 11.62 4.63
N THR A 31 -3.45 12.81 4.54
CA THR A 31 -2.13 13.00 3.91
C THR A 31 -1.09 12.15 4.62
N GLY A 32 -0.39 11.32 3.85
CA GLY A 32 0.65 10.44 4.37
C GLY A 32 0.12 9.15 5.00
N LEU A 33 -1.20 8.98 5.16
CA LEU A 33 -1.77 7.69 5.57
C LEU A 33 -1.74 6.73 4.40
N THR A 34 -0.94 5.67 4.53
CA THR A 34 -0.90 4.59 3.54
C THR A 34 -2.02 3.57 3.72
N ARG A 35 -2.66 3.55 4.89
CA ARG A 35 -3.68 2.56 5.29
C ARG A 35 -4.57 3.12 6.40
N SER A 36 -5.58 2.35 6.78
CA SER A 36 -6.45 2.70 7.90
C SER A 36 -5.69 2.74 9.21
N GLN A 37 -5.88 3.82 9.97
CA GLN A 37 -5.18 4.03 11.23
C GLN A 37 -6.18 4.48 12.30
N PHE A 38 -6.22 3.76 13.42
CA PHE A 38 -6.85 4.24 14.63
C PHE A 38 -5.89 5.18 15.36
N ASP A 39 -6.26 6.46 15.39
CA ASP A 39 -5.59 7.51 16.16
C ASP A 39 -6.24 7.52 17.55
N THR A 40 -5.56 6.95 18.55
CA THR A 40 -6.12 6.85 19.91
C THR A 40 -6.30 8.22 20.57
N PRO A 41 -5.41 9.23 20.41
CA PRO A 41 -5.68 10.58 20.90
C PRO A 41 -6.96 11.21 20.33
N ALA A 42 -7.25 10.95 19.05
CA ALA A 42 -8.46 11.45 18.38
C ALA A 42 -9.67 10.51 18.49
N LEU A 43 -9.50 9.33 19.09
CA LEU A 43 -10.49 8.25 19.15
C LEU A 43 -11.12 7.94 17.77
N THR A 44 -10.34 8.07 16.70
CA THR A 44 -10.87 8.04 15.33
C THR A 44 -10.12 7.02 14.48
N LEU A 45 -10.87 6.11 13.85
CA LEU A 45 -10.38 5.28 12.76
C LEU A 45 -10.41 6.10 11.47
N ARG A 46 -9.23 6.51 11.01
CA ARG A 46 -9.05 7.23 9.75
C ARG A 46 -8.84 6.22 8.64
N ILE A 47 -9.73 6.23 7.65
CA ILE A 47 -9.71 5.32 6.51
C ILE A 47 -9.34 6.13 5.27
N PRO A 48 -8.09 6.09 4.78
CA PRO A 48 -7.66 6.91 3.66
C PRO A 48 -8.28 6.47 2.32
N CYS A 49 -8.68 5.20 2.21
CA CYS A 49 -9.41 4.68 1.07
C CYS A 49 -10.11 3.37 1.41
N ALA A 50 -11.40 3.27 1.09
CA ALA A 50 -12.18 2.05 1.03
C ALA A 50 -12.94 1.95 -0.30
N THR A 51 -12.74 0.86 -1.03
CA THR A 51 -13.42 0.60 -2.31
C THR A 51 -14.88 0.26 -2.06
N LEU A 52 -15.80 0.97 -2.71
CA LEU A 52 -17.24 0.73 -2.57
C LEU A 52 -17.71 -0.39 -3.52
N LYS A 53 -18.36 -1.41 -2.95
CA LYS A 53 -18.84 -2.58 -3.70
C LYS A 53 -20.25 -3.00 -3.27
N ASP A 54 -20.96 -3.69 -4.15
CA ASP A 54 -22.22 -4.36 -3.81
C ASP A 54 -21.93 -5.72 -3.13
N ALA A 55 -22.97 -6.37 -2.62
CA ALA A 55 -22.83 -7.69 -1.97
C ALA A 55 -22.28 -8.79 -2.88
N ASN A 56 -22.21 -8.58 -4.20
CA ASN A 56 -21.64 -9.51 -5.16
C ASN A 56 -20.20 -9.12 -5.57
N GLY A 57 -19.65 -8.04 -5.00
CA GLY A 57 -18.31 -7.53 -5.29
C GLY A 57 -18.22 -6.61 -6.50
N ASN A 58 -19.34 -6.20 -7.11
CA ASN A 58 -19.37 -5.29 -8.25
C ASN A 58 -19.35 -3.83 -7.82
N ALA A 59 -18.87 -2.94 -8.69
CA ALA A 59 -18.98 -1.51 -8.48
C ALA A 59 -20.45 -1.04 -8.54
N LEU A 60 -20.83 -0.11 -7.67
CA LEU A 60 -22.12 0.57 -7.77
C LEU A 60 -21.99 1.76 -8.74
N LEU A 61 -22.61 1.66 -9.91
CA LEU A 61 -22.48 2.63 -11.01
C LEU A 61 -22.88 4.07 -10.67
N ASP A 62 -23.74 4.24 -9.67
CA ASP A 62 -24.28 5.53 -9.23
C ASP A 62 -23.42 6.20 -8.14
N PHE A 63 -22.27 5.62 -7.77
CA PHE A 63 -21.43 6.08 -6.67
C PHE A 63 -19.96 6.18 -7.09
N ALA A 64 -19.16 6.97 -6.35
CA ALA A 64 -17.71 6.96 -6.51
C ALA A 64 -17.14 5.56 -6.23
N PRO A 65 -16.06 5.16 -6.91
CA PRO A 65 -15.49 3.81 -6.77
C PRO A 65 -14.84 3.58 -5.40
N ALA A 66 -14.42 4.63 -4.69
CA ALA A 66 -13.87 4.54 -3.35
C ALA A 66 -14.11 5.82 -2.55
N TYR A 67 -13.97 5.71 -1.22
CA TYR A 67 -14.17 6.82 -0.28
C TYR A 67 -13.06 6.85 0.78
N ALA A 68 -12.67 8.04 1.21
CA ALA A 68 -11.95 8.27 2.45
C ALA A 68 -12.94 8.62 3.56
N LEU A 69 -12.84 7.95 4.70
CA LEU A 69 -13.83 8.00 5.79
C LEU A 69 -13.15 8.26 7.13
N ASN A 70 -13.92 8.76 8.10
CA ASN A 70 -13.54 8.83 9.50
C ASN A 70 -14.63 8.19 10.36
N LEU A 71 -14.25 7.24 11.21
CA LEU A 71 -15.15 6.62 12.15
C LEU A 71 -14.71 6.95 13.58
N LEU A 72 -15.47 7.79 14.27
CA LEU A 72 -15.22 8.22 15.64
C LEU A 72 -15.77 7.17 16.62
N LEU A 73 -14.97 6.70 17.55
CA LEU A 73 -15.41 5.79 18.62
C LEU A 73 -16.46 6.49 19.48
N SER A 74 -17.72 6.05 19.38
CA SER A 74 -18.87 6.58 20.13
C SER A 74 -19.19 5.76 21.39
N SER A 75 -18.78 4.50 21.43
CA SER A 75 -18.87 3.60 22.58
C SER A 75 -17.63 2.72 22.63
N ASP A 76 -16.99 2.63 23.79
CA ASP A 76 -15.84 1.76 24.09
C ASP A 76 -16.20 0.64 25.08
N GLU A 77 -17.50 0.37 25.27
CA GLU A 77 -17.96 -0.75 26.08
C GLU A 77 -17.44 -2.07 25.49
N PRO A 78 -16.71 -2.89 26.27
CA PRO A 78 -16.10 -4.12 25.75
C PRO A 78 -17.12 -5.06 25.11
N GLY A 79 -16.92 -5.37 23.82
CA GLY A 79 -17.82 -6.20 23.01
C GLY A 79 -19.08 -5.48 22.51
N GLN A 80 -19.19 -4.17 22.73
CA GLN A 80 -20.22 -3.28 22.20
C GLN A 80 -19.62 -1.98 21.67
N GLU A 81 -18.40 -2.07 21.15
CA GLU A 81 -17.70 -0.94 20.57
C GLU A 81 -18.47 -0.43 19.35
N ARG A 82 -18.69 0.89 19.30
CA ARG A 82 -19.41 1.55 18.21
C ARG A 82 -18.58 2.67 17.64
N PHE A 83 -18.56 2.76 16.33
CA PHE A 83 -17.87 3.80 15.58
C PHE A 83 -18.88 4.58 14.74
N ARG A 84 -19.07 5.84 15.08
CA ARG A 84 -19.95 6.74 14.35
C ARG A 84 -19.23 7.28 13.12
N LEU A 85 -19.89 7.22 11.96
CA LEU A 85 -19.43 7.91 10.75
C LEU A 85 -19.48 9.42 10.97
N VAL A 86 -18.36 10.11 10.74
CA VAL A 86 -18.21 11.55 10.94
C VAL A 86 -17.47 12.22 9.78
N GLU A 87 -17.70 13.53 9.62
CA GLU A 87 -16.90 14.36 8.72
C GLU A 87 -15.48 14.58 9.28
N PRO A 88 -14.47 14.82 8.42
CA PRO A 88 -14.58 14.91 6.96
C PRO A 88 -14.69 13.53 6.29
N MET A 89 -15.36 13.48 5.14
CA MET A 89 -15.34 12.36 4.19
C MET A 89 -14.98 12.85 2.78
N ALA A 90 -14.41 11.99 1.94
CA ALA A 90 -14.05 12.36 0.57
C ALA A 90 -14.34 11.24 -0.42
N GLU A 91 -14.88 11.61 -1.58
CA GLU A 91 -15.00 10.74 -2.75
C GLU A 91 -13.65 10.62 -3.48
N LEU A 92 -13.29 9.41 -3.90
CA LEU A 92 -12.13 9.14 -4.74
C LEU A 92 -12.61 8.74 -6.13
N LEU A 93 -12.28 9.55 -7.13
CA LEU A 93 -12.69 9.34 -8.54
C LEU A 93 -12.02 8.11 -9.18
N GLN A 94 -10.95 7.61 -8.57
CA GLN A 94 -10.23 6.41 -8.98
C GLN A 94 -9.78 5.67 -7.72
N VAL A 95 -9.70 4.35 -7.79
CA VAL A 95 -9.17 3.52 -6.70
C VAL A 95 -7.65 3.53 -6.80
N PRO A 96 -6.92 4.09 -5.81
CA PRO A 96 -5.47 3.97 -5.78
C PRO A 96 -5.06 2.49 -5.66
N ASP A 97 -3.94 2.10 -6.27
CA ASP A 97 -3.39 0.74 -6.13
C ASP A 97 -3.13 0.38 -4.65
N SER A 98 -2.91 1.37 -3.79
CA SER A 98 -2.73 1.22 -2.36
C SER A 98 -4.02 0.90 -1.59
N CYS A 99 -5.20 1.06 -2.20
CA CYS A 99 -6.49 0.91 -1.54
C CYS A 99 -6.88 -0.56 -1.37
N LEU A 100 -6.71 -1.07 -0.16
CA LEU A 100 -7.04 -2.45 0.18
C LEU A 100 -8.38 -2.62 0.88
N ASP A 101 -8.85 -1.58 1.55
CA ASP A 101 -10.05 -1.69 2.35
C ASP A 101 -11.28 -1.72 1.45
N THR A 102 -12.33 -2.37 1.93
CA THR A 102 -13.60 -2.42 1.19
C THR A 102 -14.76 -1.96 2.05
N LEU A 103 -15.70 -1.27 1.41
CA LEU A 103 -17.00 -0.95 1.96
C LEU A 103 -18.03 -1.66 1.08
N THR A 104 -18.60 -2.74 1.60
CA THR A 104 -19.59 -3.55 0.89
C THR A 104 -20.99 -3.15 1.35
N VAL A 105 -21.89 -2.85 0.41
CA VAL A 105 -23.28 -2.51 0.71
C VAL A 105 -24.19 -3.68 0.34
N SER A 106 -25.14 -3.99 1.21
CA SER A 106 -26.11 -5.06 0.97
C SER A 106 -26.98 -4.80 -0.27
N ASN A 107 -27.52 -5.87 -0.88
CA ASN A 107 -28.36 -5.76 -2.08
C ASN A 107 -29.65 -4.93 -1.87
N ASP A 108 -30.14 -4.85 -0.64
CA ASP A 108 -31.28 -4.04 -0.24
C ASP A 108 -30.90 -2.64 0.27
N LEU A 109 -29.60 -2.31 0.25
CA LEU A 109 -29.00 -1.05 0.68
C LEU A 109 -29.25 -0.72 2.17
N SER A 110 -29.57 -1.71 2.99
CA SER A 110 -29.89 -1.51 4.41
C SER A 110 -28.68 -1.62 5.33
N THR A 111 -27.62 -2.34 4.90
CA THR A 111 -26.39 -2.49 5.68
C THR A 111 -25.15 -2.17 4.87
N ALA A 112 -24.11 -1.73 5.57
CA ALA A 112 -22.77 -1.55 5.03
C ALA A 112 -21.76 -2.26 5.91
N THR A 113 -20.87 -3.02 5.30
CA THR A 113 -19.78 -3.74 5.97
C THR A 113 -18.45 -3.15 5.50
N TYR A 114 -17.71 -2.56 6.43
CA TYR A 114 -16.34 -2.14 6.22
C TYR A 114 -15.39 -3.27 6.60
N THR A 115 -14.45 -3.61 5.72
CA THR A 115 -13.41 -4.60 6.00
C THR A 115 -12.02 -4.09 5.66
N THR A 116 -11.07 -4.44 6.51
CA THR A 116 -9.63 -4.28 6.28
C THR A 116 -8.86 -5.41 6.94
N SER A 117 -7.71 -5.78 6.40
CA SER A 117 -6.77 -6.74 6.99
C SER A 117 -5.53 -6.07 7.57
N SER A 118 -5.44 -4.74 7.50
CA SER A 118 -4.16 -4.04 7.68
C SER A 118 -4.28 -2.73 8.45
N ALA A 119 -5.31 -2.56 9.28
CA ALA A 119 -5.43 -1.37 10.12
C ALA A 119 -4.28 -1.29 11.13
N GLU A 120 -3.72 -0.09 11.31
CA GLU A 120 -2.72 0.24 12.33
C GLU A 120 -3.40 0.94 13.51
N ILE A 121 -2.84 0.81 14.71
CA ILE A 121 -3.20 1.62 15.89
C ILE A 121 -1.96 2.43 16.26
N ASP A 122 -2.09 3.75 16.41
CA ASP A 122 -0.99 4.67 16.76
C ASP A 122 0.33 4.28 16.09
N SER A 123 0.41 4.40 14.76
CA SER A 123 1.51 3.86 13.95
C SER A 123 2.91 4.40 14.33
N ASP A 124 2.96 5.50 15.07
CA ASP A 124 4.16 6.11 15.64
C ASP A 124 4.59 5.51 16.99
N ALA A 125 3.67 4.87 17.72
CA ALA A 125 3.94 4.25 19.01
C ALA A 125 4.70 2.92 18.84
N ALA A 126 5.84 2.81 19.54
CA ALA A 126 6.71 1.63 19.47
C ALA A 126 6.01 0.31 19.87
N VAL A 127 4.97 0.39 20.71
CA VAL A 127 4.21 -0.78 21.21
C VAL A 127 3.33 -1.40 20.13
N TYR A 128 2.85 -0.60 19.18
CA TYR A 128 2.02 -1.07 18.07
C TYR A 128 2.78 -1.18 16.76
N ARG A 129 4.08 -0.90 16.80
CA ARG A 129 4.99 -1.11 15.68
C ARG A 129 4.86 -2.56 15.21
N ASP A 130 4.57 -2.72 13.92
CA ASP A 130 4.44 -4.02 13.26
C ASP A 130 3.25 -4.85 13.76
N ARG A 131 2.23 -4.21 14.33
CA ARG A 131 0.96 -4.84 14.65
C ARG A 131 -0.13 -4.32 13.74
N PHE A 132 -0.82 -5.24 13.09
CA PHE A 132 -1.91 -4.92 12.18
C PHE A 132 -3.18 -5.60 12.65
N TYR A 133 -4.31 -5.01 12.32
CA TYR A 133 -5.61 -5.53 12.72
C TYR A 133 -6.45 -5.79 11.48
N THR A 134 -7.03 -6.98 11.45
CA THR A 134 -8.18 -7.26 10.61
C THR A 134 -9.41 -6.76 11.34
N LEU A 135 -10.16 -5.87 10.69
CA LEU A 135 -11.40 -5.32 11.20
C LEU A 135 -12.51 -5.64 10.22
N GLU A 136 -13.63 -6.10 10.75
CA GLU A 136 -14.92 -6.14 10.10
C GLU A 136 -15.90 -5.34 10.95
N LEU A 137 -16.44 -4.28 10.38
CA LEU A 137 -17.42 -3.41 11.03
C LEU A 137 -18.70 -3.38 10.21
N GLU A 138 -19.85 -3.46 10.86
CA GLU A 138 -21.17 -3.43 10.20
C GLU A 138 -22.01 -2.25 10.69
N ALA A 139 -22.60 -1.51 9.76
CA ALA A 139 -23.54 -0.44 10.03
C ALA A 139 -24.93 -0.73 9.44
N ASN A 140 -25.96 -0.28 10.16
CA ASN A 140 -27.32 -0.18 9.63
C ASN A 140 -27.51 1.21 9.00
N LEU A 141 -27.65 1.23 7.67
CA LEU A 141 -27.82 2.46 6.89
C LEU A 141 -29.22 3.08 7.01
N LEU A 142 -30.18 2.37 7.61
CA LEU A 142 -31.53 2.89 7.88
C LEU A 142 -31.61 3.70 9.18
N GLN A 143 -30.50 3.79 9.93
CA GLN A 143 -30.41 4.53 11.19
C GLN A 143 -29.60 5.82 11.03
N SER A 144 -29.94 6.82 11.84
CA SER A 144 -29.20 8.09 11.92
C SER A 144 -28.96 8.45 13.39
N PRO A 145 -27.72 8.72 13.81
CA PRO A 145 -26.50 8.70 12.99
C PRO A 145 -26.12 7.28 12.52
N ILE A 146 -25.31 7.18 11.45
CA ILE A 146 -24.76 5.91 10.99
C ILE A 146 -23.66 5.49 11.97
N GLU A 147 -23.85 4.34 12.61
CA GLU A 147 -22.90 3.72 13.52
C GLU A 147 -22.52 2.33 13.03
N PHE A 148 -21.22 2.06 13.05
CA PHE A 148 -20.61 0.78 12.78
C PHE A 148 -20.36 0.05 14.09
N SER A 149 -20.82 -1.18 14.20
CA SER A 149 -20.50 -2.09 15.31
C SER A 149 -19.39 -3.04 14.89
N VAL A 150 -18.55 -3.44 15.83
CA VAL A 150 -17.51 -4.44 15.57
C VAL A 150 -18.15 -5.81 15.38
N VAL A 151 -17.91 -6.43 14.22
CA VAL A 151 -18.26 -7.82 13.95
C VAL A 151 -17.06 -8.71 14.24
N GLU A 152 -15.90 -8.32 13.70
CA GLU A 152 -14.63 -9.00 13.95
C GLU A 152 -13.53 -7.97 14.17
N ALA A 153 -12.69 -8.21 15.17
CA ALA A 153 -11.44 -7.50 15.36
C ALA A 153 -10.38 -8.50 15.79
N SER A 154 -9.49 -8.85 14.86
CA SER A 154 -8.40 -9.79 15.12
C SER A 154 -7.05 -9.11 14.86
N GLY A 155 -6.20 -9.11 15.88
CA GLY A 155 -4.84 -8.61 15.76
C GLY A 155 -3.93 -9.67 15.19
N ARG A 156 -3.01 -9.25 14.33
CA ARG A 156 -1.88 -10.06 13.89
C ARG A 156 -0.58 -9.31 14.16
N ASP A 157 0.38 -10.05 14.69
CA ASP A 157 1.74 -9.57 14.78
C ASP A 157 2.40 -9.80 13.43
N TYR A 158 2.85 -8.72 12.82
CA TYR A 158 3.60 -8.79 11.59
C TYR A 158 5.09 -8.85 11.90
N ARG A 159 5.79 -9.79 11.27
CA ARG A 159 7.24 -9.79 11.27
C ARG A 159 7.72 -9.18 9.96
N LYS A 160 8.24 -7.95 10.05
CA LYS A 160 8.90 -7.28 8.93
C LYS A 160 9.93 -8.19 8.27
N PRO A 161 10.04 -8.18 6.93
CA PRO A 161 11.10 -8.87 6.22
C PRO A 161 12.46 -8.40 6.72
N ILE A 162 13.24 -9.34 7.24
CA ILE A 162 14.62 -9.06 7.64
C ILE A 162 15.51 -9.74 6.61
N TYR A 163 16.26 -8.91 5.90
CA TYR A 163 17.42 -9.37 5.15
C TYR A 163 18.66 -9.41 6.05
N THR A 164 19.24 -10.59 6.21
CA THR A 164 20.55 -10.83 6.83
C THR A 164 21.49 -11.39 5.77
N GLY A 165 22.31 -10.53 5.19
CA GLY A 165 23.31 -10.89 4.18
C GLY A 165 24.33 -9.78 4.01
N GLU A 166 25.47 -10.12 3.41
CA GLU A 166 26.54 -9.18 3.13
C GLU A 166 26.29 -8.43 1.82
N LYS A 167 26.65 -7.15 1.77
CA LYS A 167 26.69 -6.39 0.52
C LYS A 167 27.98 -6.74 -0.22
N TYR A 168 27.86 -7.14 -1.46
CA TYR A 168 29.02 -7.47 -2.28
C TYR A 168 29.44 -6.26 -3.12
N LEU A 169 30.72 -5.91 -3.04
CA LEU A 169 31.33 -4.86 -3.85
C LEU A 169 32.01 -5.50 -5.06
N ALA A 170 31.61 -5.09 -6.26
CA ALA A 170 32.26 -5.43 -7.52
C ALA A 170 32.89 -4.16 -8.12
N PHE A 171 34.03 -4.30 -8.81
CA PHE A 171 34.72 -3.17 -9.47
C PHE A 171 34.55 -3.29 -10.98
N ILE A 172 34.16 -2.20 -11.65
CA ILE A 172 34.18 -2.13 -13.12
C ILE A 172 35.63 -1.82 -13.53
N GLY A 173 36.32 -2.82 -14.10
CA GLY A 173 37.76 -2.77 -14.38
C GLY A 173 38.18 -1.84 -15.54
N PRO A 174 39.50 -1.59 -15.72
CA PRO A 174 40.03 -0.75 -16.80
C PRO A 174 39.86 -1.38 -18.21
N PRO A 175 39.98 -0.59 -19.30
CA PRO A 175 39.81 -1.09 -20.66
C PRO A 175 40.73 -2.30 -20.94
N PRO A 176 40.30 -3.33 -21.70
CA PRO A 176 39.13 -3.37 -22.57
C PRO A 176 37.81 -3.73 -21.88
N PHE A 177 37.78 -3.78 -20.54
CA PHE A 177 36.53 -4.02 -19.78
C PHE A 177 35.55 -2.83 -19.76
N THR A 178 35.79 -1.74 -20.52
CA THR A 178 35.23 -0.40 -20.24
C THR A 178 34.10 0.13 -21.11
N THR A 179 33.58 -0.60 -22.09
CA THR A 179 32.35 -0.17 -22.82
C THR A 179 31.41 -1.32 -23.19
N GLN A 180 31.83 -2.57 -22.92
CA GLN A 180 31.08 -3.79 -23.24
C GLN A 180 30.67 -4.57 -21.99
N PHE A 181 30.90 -4.04 -20.77
CA PHE A 181 30.31 -4.65 -19.59
C PHE A 181 28.80 -4.48 -19.69
N ILE A 182 28.11 -5.61 -19.87
CA ILE A 182 26.66 -5.65 -20.03
C ILE A 182 26.05 -5.99 -18.68
N PHE A 183 25.24 -5.09 -18.16
CA PHE A 183 24.34 -5.36 -17.04
C PHE A 183 23.08 -5.99 -17.63
N ASP A 184 22.79 -7.22 -17.24
CA ASP A 184 21.62 -7.96 -17.72
C ASP A 184 20.89 -8.68 -16.58
N ASP A 185 19.81 -9.38 -16.94
CA ASP A 185 18.98 -10.14 -16.01
C ASP A 185 19.72 -11.22 -15.22
N ASP A 186 20.91 -11.68 -15.63
CA ASP A 186 21.66 -12.69 -14.88
C ASP A 186 22.11 -12.10 -13.53
N PHE A 187 22.58 -10.84 -13.51
CA PHE A 187 22.91 -10.14 -12.26
C PHE A 187 21.68 -9.87 -11.39
N LEU A 188 20.53 -9.57 -12.00
CA LEU A 188 19.27 -9.41 -11.26
C LEU A 188 18.81 -10.76 -10.66
N THR A 189 19.03 -11.86 -11.38
CA THR A 189 18.73 -13.21 -10.93
C THR A 189 19.65 -13.64 -9.79
N GLU A 190 20.95 -13.34 -9.87
CA GLU A 190 21.89 -13.56 -8.77
C GLU A 190 21.54 -12.72 -7.55
N ALA A 191 21.12 -11.46 -7.74
CA ALA A 191 20.72 -10.60 -6.65
C ALA A 191 19.43 -11.10 -6.00
N PHE A 192 18.49 -11.59 -6.80
CA PHE A 192 17.28 -12.22 -6.31
C PHE A 192 17.60 -13.48 -5.49
N LYS A 193 18.53 -14.33 -5.95
CA LYS A 193 18.96 -15.52 -5.19
C LYS A 193 19.60 -15.13 -3.86
N ALA A 194 20.58 -14.22 -3.88
CA ALA A 194 21.25 -13.73 -2.68
C ALA A 194 20.27 -13.03 -1.72
N TRP A 195 19.28 -12.31 -2.25
CA TRP A 195 18.18 -11.73 -1.49
C TRP A 195 17.32 -12.82 -0.84
N ALA A 196 16.82 -13.78 -1.62
CA ALA A 196 15.96 -14.84 -1.17
C ALA A 196 16.62 -15.74 -0.10
N GLU A 197 17.92 -16.02 -0.23
CA GLU A 197 18.69 -16.76 0.77
C GLU A 197 18.81 -16.02 2.10
N GLY A 198 18.96 -14.68 2.06
CA GLY A 198 19.08 -13.86 3.27
C GLY A 198 17.75 -13.30 3.79
N LEU A 199 16.64 -13.46 3.05
CA LEU A 199 15.33 -12.90 3.40
C LEU A 199 14.58 -13.85 4.34
N ALA A 200 14.43 -13.43 5.59
CA ALA A 200 13.51 -14.05 6.53
C ALA A 200 12.13 -13.37 6.45
N VAL A 201 11.10 -14.13 6.05
CA VAL A 201 9.69 -13.70 6.06
C VAL A 201 8.85 -14.56 7.00
N PHE A 202 7.77 -13.99 7.52
CA PHE A 202 6.81 -14.71 8.36
C PHE A 202 5.93 -15.68 7.56
N GLU A 203 5.42 -15.23 6.42
CA GLU A 203 4.52 -15.98 5.55
C GLU A 203 5.05 -16.05 4.11
N PRO A 204 5.60 -17.19 3.68
CA PRO A 204 6.00 -17.43 2.30
C PRO A 204 4.80 -17.26 1.35
N GLY A 205 5.00 -16.57 0.23
CA GLY A 205 3.98 -16.39 -0.82
C GLY A 205 3.13 -15.12 -0.72
N ARG A 206 3.22 -14.34 0.37
CA ARG A 206 2.58 -13.03 0.49
C ARG A 206 3.50 -11.84 0.19
N VAL A 207 4.79 -12.10 0.03
CA VAL A 207 5.80 -11.08 -0.29
C VAL A 207 6.25 -11.27 -1.73
N GLU A 208 5.99 -10.27 -2.58
CA GLU A 208 6.60 -10.16 -3.90
C GLU A 208 7.96 -9.49 -3.75
N THR A 209 8.98 -10.09 -4.35
CA THR A 209 10.30 -9.51 -4.44
C THR A 209 10.55 -9.06 -5.86
N LYS A 210 11.07 -7.84 -6.03
CA LYS A 210 11.58 -7.35 -7.31
C LYS A 210 13.00 -6.89 -7.14
N CYS A 211 13.87 -7.26 -8.07
CA CYS A 211 15.24 -6.77 -8.14
C CYS A 211 15.42 -5.97 -9.43
N PHE A 212 16.10 -4.84 -9.34
CA PHE A 212 16.35 -3.94 -10.47
C PHE A 212 17.67 -3.20 -10.30
N PHE A 213 18.18 -2.66 -11.40
CA PHE A 213 19.33 -1.77 -11.35
C PHE A 213 18.91 -0.38 -10.88
N ASN A 214 19.62 0.17 -9.90
CA ASN A 214 19.52 1.55 -9.50
C ASN A 214 20.79 2.29 -9.94
N ASP A 215 20.62 3.27 -10.82
CA ASP A 215 21.67 4.09 -11.41
C ASP A 215 21.38 5.57 -11.10
N PRO A 216 21.72 6.04 -9.88
CA PRO A 216 21.36 7.38 -9.41
C PRO A 216 22.05 8.48 -10.21
N ASP A 217 23.22 8.19 -10.79
CA ASP A 217 24.03 9.11 -11.57
C ASP A 217 23.75 9.03 -13.08
N ASN A 218 22.81 8.19 -13.51
CA ASN A 218 22.40 8.03 -14.91
C ASN A 218 23.60 7.72 -15.84
N LEU A 219 24.42 6.75 -15.44
CA LEU A 219 25.63 6.29 -16.13
C LEU A 219 25.35 5.22 -17.18
N LEU A 220 24.21 4.52 -17.10
CA LEU A 220 23.84 3.42 -17.97
C LEU A 220 22.96 3.86 -19.15
N GLU A 221 23.18 3.24 -20.30
CA GLU A 221 22.26 3.28 -21.45
C GLU A 221 21.78 1.88 -21.81
N VAL A 222 20.57 1.81 -22.35
CA VAL A 222 20.05 0.57 -22.93
C VAL A 222 20.91 0.21 -24.14
N PHE A 223 21.54 -0.94 -24.08
CA PHE A 223 22.35 -1.50 -25.16
C PHE A 223 21.47 -2.29 -26.15
N GLU A 224 20.64 -3.20 -25.62
CA GLU A 224 19.75 -4.05 -26.41
C GLU A 224 18.58 -4.56 -25.55
N VAL A 225 17.51 -5.01 -26.21
CA VAL A 225 16.38 -5.71 -25.57
C VAL A 225 16.24 -7.07 -26.23
N VAL A 226 16.39 -8.14 -25.45
CA VAL A 226 16.32 -9.52 -25.92
C VAL A 226 15.17 -10.23 -25.21
N GLY A 227 14.02 -10.32 -25.89
CA GLY A 227 12.79 -10.82 -25.26
C GLY A 227 12.31 -9.85 -24.17
N THR A 228 12.26 -10.32 -22.92
CA THR A 228 11.94 -9.50 -21.74
C THR A 228 13.18 -8.90 -21.05
N ASN A 229 14.38 -9.33 -21.44
CA ASN A 229 15.63 -8.88 -20.82
C ASN A 229 16.06 -7.54 -21.43
N THR A 230 16.15 -6.50 -20.60
CA THR A 230 16.73 -5.21 -20.99
C THR A 230 18.17 -5.17 -20.53
N ARG A 231 19.09 -5.06 -21.49
CA ARG A 231 20.52 -5.06 -21.25
C ARG A 231 21.07 -3.66 -21.29
N TYR A 232 21.92 -3.32 -20.33
CA TYR A 232 22.50 -2.00 -20.18
C TYR A 232 24.02 -2.05 -20.32
N LYS A 233 24.62 -0.94 -20.72
CA LYS A 233 26.06 -0.72 -20.69
C LYS A 233 26.34 0.72 -20.24
N LEU A 234 27.59 1.02 -19.92
CA LEU A 234 27.98 2.40 -19.65
C LEU A 234 27.82 3.29 -20.88
N LYS A 235 27.31 4.51 -20.67
CA LYS A 235 27.23 5.52 -21.72
C LYS A 235 28.63 5.86 -22.26
N PRO A 236 28.76 6.15 -23.56
CA PRO A 236 30.01 6.67 -24.13
C PRO A 236 30.48 7.98 -23.48
N SER A 237 29.58 8.71 -22.81
CA SER A 237 29.89 9.95 -22.10
C SER A 237 30.53 9.75 -20.71
N VAL A 238 30.59 8.52 -20.20
CA VAL A 238 31.24 8.22 -18.91
C VAL A 238 32.75 8.40 -19.04
N THR A 239 33.36 9.18 -18.16
CA THR A 239 34.80 9.51 -18.18
C THR A 239 35.44 9.34 -16.80
N ALA A 240 36.74 9.59 -16.68
CA ALA A 240 37.43 9.59 -15.38
C ALA A 240 36.84 10.59 -14.36
N ALA A 241 36.06 11.58 -14.80
CA ALA A 241 35.32 12.47 -13.89
C ALA A 241 34.18 11.76 -13.13
N ASP A 242 33.74 10.60 -13.62
CA ASP A 242 32.70 9.76 -13.03
C ASP A 242 33.28 8.70 -12.06
N ASN A 243 34.60 8.70 -11.84
CA ASN A 243 35.25 7.77 -10.91
C ASN A 243 34.66 7.89 -9.50
N GLY A 244 34.42 6.74 -8.88
CA GLY A 244 33.81 6.65 -7.54
C GLY A 244 32.29 6.70 -7.54
N LYS A 245 31.63 6.96 -8.67
CA LYS A 245 30.17 6.80 -8.78
C LYS A 245 29.79 5.33 -8.80
N GLU A 246 28.56 5.04 -8.37
CA GLU A 246 28.11 3.68 -8.07
C GLU A 246 26.80 3.34 -8.78
N ILE A 247 26.73 2.11 -9.26
CA ILE A 247 25.53 1.45 -9.78
C ILE A 247 25.20 0.30 -8.83
N TYR A 248 23.92 0.09 -8.54
CA TYR A 248 23.50 -0.95 -7.60
C TYR A 248 22.55 -1.94 -8.26
N THR A 249 22.59 -3.20 -7.83
CA THR A 249 21.38 -4.02 -7.88
C THR A 249 20.67 -3.89 -6.56
N VAL A 250 19.39 -3.54 -6.62
CA VAL A 250 18.56 -3.39 -5.44
C VAL A 250 17.38 -4.33 -5.54
N CYS A 251 17.15 -5.06 -4.45
CA CYS A 251 15.94 -5.83 -4.26
C CYS A 251 14.98 -5.14 -3.28
N THR A 252 13.70 -5.25 -3.58
CA THR A 252 12.60 -4.80 -2.74
C THR A 252 11.78 -5.98 -2.25
N ALA A 253 11.19 -5.84 -1.07
CA ALA A 253 10.11 -6.71 -0.60
C ALA A 253 8.82 -5.91 -0.52
N PHE A 254 7.87 -6.26 -1.37
CA PHE A 254 6.50 -5.76 -1.32
C PHE A 254 5.62 -6.81 -0.65
N ASN A 255 5.04 -6.46 0.49
CA ASN A 255 4.09 -7.35 1.15
C ASN A 255 2.68 -7.06 0.61
N HIS A 256 2.11 -8.00 -0.14
CA HIS A 256 0.75 -7.89 -0.67
C HIS A 256 -0.32 -7.96 0.41
N ASP A 257 -0.03 -8.60 1.54
CA ASP A 257 -0.96 -8.77 2.64
C ASP A 257 -1.35 -7.46 3.31
N ILE A 258 -0.42 -6.51 3.32
CA ILE A 258 -0.59 -5.16 3.86
C ILE A 258 -0.25 -4.08 2.82
N ASN A 259 -0.15 -4.49 1.55
CA ASN A 259 0.14 -3.68 0.35
C ASN A 259 1.20 -2.60 0.59
N ARG A 260 2.33 -3.02 1.17
CA ARG A 260 3.38 -2.11 1.63
C ARG A 260 4.72 -2.52 1.05
N LEU A 261 5.46 -1.54 0.55
CA LEU A 261 6.90 -1.70 0.33
C LEU A 261 7.60 -1.69 1.69
N GLU A 262 8.17 -2.83 2.08
CA GLU A 262 8.72 -3.05 3.41
C GLU A 262 10.19 -2.72 3.50
N LYS A 263 10.91 -3.05 2.44
CA LYS A 263 12.35 -3.00 2.44
C LYS A 263 12.88 -2.71 1.05
N TYR A 264 13.94 -1.91 1.04
CA TYR A 264 14.78 -1.62 -0.11
C TYR A 264 16.22 -1.94 0.29
N THR A 265 16.86 -2.89 -0.37
CA THR A 265 18.23 -3.31 -0.01
C THR A 265 19.11 -3.43 -1.23
N GLN A 266 20.22 -2.71 -1.19
CA GLN A 266 21.32 -2.88 -2.13
C GLN A 266 21.99 -4.23 -1.88
N ILE A 267 22.10 -5.06 -2.92
CA ILE A 267 22.70 -6.39 -2.88
C ILE A 267 24.12 -6.34 -3.44
N TYR A 268 24.23 -5.84 -4.67
CA TYR A 268 25.50 -5.66 -5.38
C TYR A 268 25.74 -4.18 -5.64
N THR A 269 27.00 -3.77 -5.57
CA THR A 269 27.45 -2.41 -5.89
C THR A 269 28.60 -2.50 -6.88
N TRP A 270 28.52 -1.72 -7.95
CA TRP A 270 29.59 -1.53 -8.93
C TRP A 270 30.09 -0.11 -8.88
N THR A 271 31.38 0.07 -8.62
CA THR A 271 32.03 1.40 -8.61
C THR A 271 32.81 1.63 -9.90
N ILE A 272 32.66 2.82 -10.47
CA ILE A 272 33.40 3.25 -11.66
C ILE A 272 34.87 3.53 -11.32
N ALA A 273 35.78 2.89 -12.05
CA ALA A 273 37.22 3.10 -11.94
C ALA A 273 37.90 3.13 -13.33
N ILE A 274 38.07 4.33 -13.87
CA ILE A 274 38.76 4.61 -15.13
C ILE A 274 40.14 5.18 -14.82
N TYR A 275 41.18 4.51 -15.32
CA TYR A 275 42.58 4.90 -15.19
C TYR A 275 43.10 5.58 -16.46
#